data_AF-A0A3M6YR17-F1
#
_entry.id   AF-A0A3M6YR17-F1
#
_cell.length_a   1.000
_cell.length_b   1.000
_cell.length_c   1.000
_cell.angle_alpha   90.00
_cell.angle_beta   90.00
_cell.angle_gamma   90.00
#
_symmetry.space_group_name_H-M   'P 1'
#
loop_
_entity.id
_entity.type
_entity.pdbx_description
1 polymer ?
#
loop_
_entity_poly.entity_id
_entity_poly.type
_entity_poly.pdbx_seq_one_letter_code
_entity_poly.pdbx_strand_id
1 'polypeptide(L)'
;MELNQAHRHRPAHLPPSPLSIRLRVGGPVDKYPAKAHARRVADTLSSSSSSSSSSNSSCGLIVVTAAHSRPWPDSDMPAPFRQARYFYYLTGCNEPGCFVVYDIKHDKLTLWLPAIDQSRVVWTGRGSTVEEALDRYDIDDAQYLDKDTFPIVRWLDDDEDVYLHDEHDVLPTTDPRSLKHPVRQNRLRQAMDACRVIKDDHEIDLIRRANQISSEAHTAVFKSLHHFTNEAQVEATYMAHCIASHAKEQAYAPIAGSGPNGAVLHYSANTADFDRAETLVLDAGCEVSCYASDVTRTVPINPSQPGTWPSPESEQIYALVEKIQEACIAQLRPGKAFIEIAALARRMTLEGLLKLGILKGDVKEIEKWGTVAGFFPHGLGHHVGLDVHDVSPVLHPPASDKISPTDYRGKDELEEYYKLEEEDEWEEDECEGDESWPRHPEPDPPPVSSLLSSLWFHRNPPLSLLYPFESASLLRPGMVVTIEPGIYFNRFLLEQKFLSEPGHSQFIDEDVLDRYWKVGGVRIEDDILITRDGYENLTPAPKGREMLKIIREGGS
;
A
#
# COMPACT_ATOMS: atom_id res chain seq x y z
N MET A 1 70.95 59.26 27.76
CA MET A 1 71.49 57.89 27.85
C MET A 1 70.32 56.94 27.72
N GLU A 2 70.13 56.47 26.50
CA GLU A 2 69.12 55.51 26.08
C GLU A 2 69.48 54.12 26.64
N LEU A 3 68.47 53.38 27.12
CA LEU A 3 68.60 51.99 27.54
C LEU A 3 68.15 51.10 26.37
N ASN A 4 69.12 50.34 25.85
CA ASN A 4 69.02 49.57 24.63
C ASN A 4 68.50 48.15 24.88
N GLN A 5 67.86 47.61 23.85
CA GLN A 5 67.03 46.42 23.78
C GLN A 5 67.79 45.11 24.04
N ALA A 6 67.11 44.14 24.69
CA ALA A 6 67.51 42.74 24.70
C ALA A 6 66.35 41.85 24.24
N HIS A 7 66.61 41.10 23.16
CA HIS A 7 65.72 40.14 22.51
C HIS A 7 65.14 39.09 23.47
N ARG A 8 63.83 38.82 23.37
CA ARG A 8 63.19 37.61 23.88
C ARG A 8 62.51 36.87 22.74
N HIS A 9 62.96 35.65 22.47
CA HIS A 9 62.29 34.69 21.60
C HIS A 9 60.91 34.32 22.19
N ARG A 10 59.84 34.50 21.40
CA ARG A 10 58.52 33.90 21.65
C ARG A 10 58.52 32.46 21.09
N PRO A 11 58.01 31.46 21.82
CA PRO A 11 57.73 30.15 21.22
C PRO A 11 56.50 30.24 20.30
N ALA A 12 56.55 29.48 19.21
CA ALA A 12 55.50 29.42 18.21
C ALA A 12 54.20 28.83 18.78
N HIS A 13 53.07 29.51 18.53
CA HIS A 13 51.73 28.98 18.80
C HIS A 13 51.46 27.80 17.85
N LEU A 14 51.26 26.60 18.41
CA LEU A 14 50.61 25.49 17.72
C LEU A 14 49.09 25.75 17.69
N PRO A 15 48.40 25.54 16.56
CA PRO A 15 46.94 25.65 16.50
C PRO A 15 46.27 24.50 17.27
N PRO A 16 45.04 24.70 17.80
CA PRO A 16 44.33 23.65 18.51
C PRO A 16 43.96 22.52 17.53
N SER A 17 44.34 21.29 17.85
CA SER A 17 43.89 20.12 17.11
C SER A 17 42.38 19.96 17.33
N PRO A 18 41.56 19.75 16.28
CA PRO A 18 40.18 19.35 16.48
C PRO A 18 40.19 17.93 17.05
N LEU A 19 39.55 17.75 18.20
CA LEU A 19 39.29 16.43 18.78
C LEU A 19 38.35 15.69 17.82
N SER A 20 38.89 14.80 16.97
CA SER A 20 38.08 13.86 16.20
C SER A 20 37.82 12.63 17.05
N ILE A 21 36.59 12.47 17.56
CA ILE A 21 36.16 11.21 18.13
C ILE A 21 35.79 10.29 16.97
N ARG A 22 36.63 9.29 16.69
CA ARG A 22 36.28 8.20 15.77
C ARG A 22 35.78 7.01 16.60
N LEU A 23 34.48 6.81 16.61
CA LEU A 23 33.88 5.55 17.07
C LEU A 23 34.12 4.51 15.98
N ARG A 24 34.84 3.43 16.30
CA ARG A 24 34.88 2.22 15.46
C ARG A 24 33.89 1.24 16.06
N VAL A 25 32.78 1.02 15.37
CA VAL A 25 31.86 -0.09 15.66
C VAL A 25 32.42 -1.32 14.93
N GLY A 26 32.69 -2.40 15.68
CA GLY A 26 33.31 -3.63 15.17
C GLY A 26 32.30 -4.62 14.58
N GLY A 27 31.44 -4.16 13.67
CA GLY A 27 30.53 -4.97 12.87
C GLY A 27 30.42 -4.39 11.46
N PRO A 28 29.92 -5.13 10.45
CA PRO A 28 29.56 -4.51 9.19
C PRO A 28 28.58 -3.38 9.47
N VAL A 29 28.86 -2.18 8.95
CA VAL A 29 27.84 -1.14 8.86
C VAL A 29 26.89 -1.64 7.78
N ASP A 30 25.72 -2.12 8.14
CA ASP A 30 24.69 -2.53 7.18
C ASP A 30 24.22 -1.28 6.43
N LYS A 31 24.90 -0.99 5.32
CA LYS A 31 24.46 0.01 4.35
C LYS A 31 23.16 -0.44 3.72
N TYR A 32 22.35 0.50 3.25
CA TYR A 32 21.23 0.17 2.38
C TYR A 32 21.75 -0.56 1.12
N PRO A 33 21.18 -1.72 0.73
CA PRO A 33 21.70 -2.58 -0.34
C PRO A 33 21.39 -2.07 -1.77
N ALA A 34 21.61 -0.78 -2.00
CA ALA A 34 21.33 -0.06 -3.25
C ALA A 34 21.93 -0.76 -4.48
N LYS A 35 23.21 -1.16 -4.41
CA LYS A 35 23.90 -1.85 -5.50
C LYS A 35 23.26 -3.18 -5.86
N ALA A 36 22.88 -3.98 -4.86
CA ALA A 36 22.22 -5.26 -5.07
C ALA A 36 20.86 -5.05 -5.73
N HIS A 37 20.08 -4.06 -5.28
CA HIS A 37 18.80 -3.69 -5.90
C HIS A 37 18.98 -3.28 -7.37
N ALA A 38 19.95 -2.43 -7.67
CA ALA A 38 20.23 -1.99 -9.05
C ALA A 38 20.60 -3.16 -9.98
N ARG A 39 21.46 -4.09 -9.51
CA ARG A 39 21.80 -5.32 -10.24
C ARG A 39 20.58 -6.20 -10.49
N ARG A 40 19.72 -6.43 -9.49
CA ARG A 40 18.47 -7.21 -9.67
C ARG A 40 17.56 -6.62 -10.75
N VAL A 41 17.41 -5.30 -10.77
CA VAL A 41 16.60 -4.61 -11.79
C VAL A 41 17.22 -4.77 -13.17
N ALA A 42 18.54 -4.60 -13.31
CA ALA A 42 19.24 -4.80 -14.58
C ALA A 42 19.12 -6.25 -15.09
N ASP A 43 19.32 -7.25 -14.22
CA ASP A 43 19.16 -8.67 -14.57
C ASP A 43 17.73 -8.99 -15.06
N THR A 44 16.72 -8.36 -14.44
CA THR A 44 15.30 -8.50 -14.82
C THR A 44 15.01 -7.86 -16.18
N LEU A 45 15.62 -6.70 -16.47
CA LEU A 45 15.53 -6.04 -17.78
C LEU A 45 16.14 -6.91 -18.89
N SER A 46 17.29 -7.51 -18.64
CA SER A 46 17.98 -8.39 -19.60
C SER A 46 17.18 -9.67 -19.87
N SER A 47 16.60 -10.28 -18.83
CA SER A 47 15.81 -11.51 -18.94
C SER A 47 14.49 -11.33 -19.71
N SER A 48 13.96 -10.11 -19.78
CA SER A 48 12.69 -9.78 -20.45
C SER A 48 12.85 -9.42 -21.94
N SER A 49 14.04 -9.59 -22.52
CA SER A 49 14.42 -9.09 -23.86
C SER A 49 14.48 -10.16 -24.96
N SER A 50 13.69 -11.22 -24.84
CA SER A 50 13.68 -12.39 -25.73
C SER A 50 13.14 -12.18 -27.16
N SER A 51 13.02 -10.94 -27.65
CA SER A 51 12.37 -10.63 -28.94
C SER A 51 13.30 -9.85 -29.88
N SER A 52 14.05 -10.60 -30.70
CA SER A 52 14.35 -10.30 -32.11
C SER A 52 15.02 -8.97 -32.49
N SER A 53 15.78 -8.30 -31.62
CA SER A 53 16.64 -7.18 -32.01
C SER A 53 18.01 -7.37 -31.40
N SER A 54 19.05 -7.21 -32.21
CA SER A 54 20.47 -7.39 -31.89
C SER A 54 21.04 -6.38 -30.89
N SER A 55 20.25 -5.84 -29.96
CA SER A 55 20.77 -5.00 -28.87
C SER A 55 21.33 -5.90 -27.77
N ASN A 56 22.60 -5.65 -27.44
CA ASN A 56 23.36 -6.43 -26.47
C ASN A 56 22.70 -6.28 -25.09
N SER A 57 22.22 -7.38 -24.50
CA SER A 57 21.52 -7.39 -23.19
C SER A 57 22.42 -7.07 -21.98
N SER A 58 23.55 -6.39 -22.22
CA SER A 58 24.63 -6.10 -21.28
C SER A 58 25.06 -4.62 -21.29
N CYS A 59 24.28 -3.73 -21.90
CA CYS A 59 24.57 -2.29 -21.94
C CYS A 59 23.29 -1.44 -21.82
N GLY A 60 23.41 -0.28 -21.17
CA GLY A 60 22.31 0.66 -20.93
C GLY A 60 22.45 1.40 -19.60
N LEU A 61 21.76 2.54 -19.50
CA LEU A 61 21.72 3.37 -18.29
C LEU A 61 20.34 3.31 -17.64
N ILE A 62 20.27 2.97 -16.36
CA ILE A 62 19.07 3.14 -15.54
C ILE A 62 19.17 4.49 -14.83
N VAL A 63 18.12 5.29 -14.96
CA VAL A 63 18.04 6.64 -14.39
C VAL A 63 16.73 6.77 -13.65
N VAL A 64 16.79 7.07 -12.35
CA VAL A 64 15.61 7.22 -11.50
C VAL A 64 15.73 8.49 -10.66
N THR A 65 14.64 9.23 -10.53
CA THR A 65 14.63 10.54 -9.88
C THR A 65 13.87 10.55 -8.55
N ALA A 66 14.37 11.32 -7.60
CA ALA A 66 13.73 11.52 -6.30
C ALA A 66 12.50 12.41 -6.40
N ALA A 67 11.64 12.38 -5.39
CA ALA A 67 10.58 13.37 -5.23
C ALA A 67 11.15 14.76 -4.93
N HIS A 68 10.37 15.80 -5.25
CA HIS A 68 10.65 17.18 -4.84
C HIS A 68 9.94 17.55 -3.55
N SER A 69 10.60 18.36 -2.72
CA SER A 69 9.90 19.14 -1.71
C SER A 69 9.09 20.24 -2.41
N ARG A 70 7.80 20.32 -2.09
CA ARG A 70 6.89 21.35 -2.59
C ARG A 70 6.19 22.03 -1.43
N PRO A 71 5.90 23.34 -1.51
CA PRO A 71 5.02 23.97 -0.55
C PRO A 71 3.56 23.56 -0.80
N TRP A 72 2.68 23.88 0.14
CA TRP A 72 1.24 23.86 -0.11
C TRP A 72 0.86 24.86 -1.23
N PRO A 73 -0.20 24.61 -2.00
CA PRO A 73 -0.70 25.57 -2.99
C PRO A 73 -0.90 26.96 -2.36
N ASP A 74 -0.42 27.99 -3.04
CA ASP A 74 -0.51 29.40 -2.62
C ASP A 74 0.12 29.73 -1.25
N SER A 75 1.05 28.89 -0.77
CA SER A 75 1.76 29.07 0.51
C SER A 75 3.28 28.91 0.33
N ASP A 76 4.06 29.47 1.25
CA ASP A 76 5.49 29.18 1.41
C ASP A 76 5.75 28.05 2.44
N MET A 77 4.70 27.54 3.08
CA MET A 77 4.77 26.43 4.03
C MET A 77 5.08 25.11 3.30
N PRO A 78 6.17 24.40 3.63
CA PRO A 78 6.46 23.09 3.04
C PRO A 78 5.33 22.09 3.30
N ALA A 79 4.89 21.39 2.26
CA ALA A 79 4.05 20.22 2.42
C ALA A 79 4.89 19.06 3.00
N PRO A 80 4.26 18.09 3.70
CA PRO A 80 4.94 16.88 4.14
C PRO A 80 5.67 16.20 2.96
N PHE A 81 6.95 15.91 3.16
CA PHE A 81 7.78 15.27 2.15
C PHE A 81 7.62 13.75 2.23
N ARG A 82 7.31 13.12 1.09
CA ARG A 82 7.34 11.67 0.91
C ARG A 82 8.17 11.36 -0.32
N GLN A 83 9.14 10.45 -0.18
CA GLN A 83 10.06 10.10 -1.25
C GLN A 83 9.40 9.19 -2.30
N ALA A 84 9.84 9.31 -3.54
CA ALA A 84 9.46 8.42 -4.63
C ALA A 84 9.96 6.99 -4.35
N ARG A 85 9.06 5.99 -4.32
CA ARG A 85 9.42 4.63 -3.89
C ARG A 85 10.38 3.91 -4.83
N TYR A 86 10.27 4.15 -6.14
CA TYR A 86 11.24 3.60 -7.10
C TYR A 86 12.66 4.15 -6.88
N PHE A 87 12.78 5.45 -6.61
CA PHE A 87 14.07 6.06 -6.27
C PHE A 87 14.61 5.55 -4.95
N TYR A 88 13.76 5.48 -3.92
CA TYR A 88 14.15 4.96 -2.61
C TYR A 88 14.62 3.50 -2.73
N TYR A 89 13.93 2.66 -3.50
CA TYR A 89 14.33 1.28 -3.75
C TYR A 89 15.76 1.17 -4.30
N LEU A 90 16.20 2.06 -5.20
CA LEU A 90 17.54 1.96 -5.78
C LEU A 90 18.64 2.62 -4.94
N THR A 91 18.29 3.36 -3.87
CA THR A 91 19.26 4.25 -3.22
C THR A 91 19.23 4.23 -1.70
N GLY A 92 18.08 3.96 -1.08
CA GLY A 92 17.82 4.20 0.34
C GLY A 92 17.78 5.70 0.72
N CYS A 93 17.93 6.60 -0.26
CA CYS A 93 18.10 8.02 -0.01
C CYS A 93 16.76 8.72 0.17
N ASN A 94 16.53 9.28 1.36
CA ASN A 94 15.31 10.04 1.69
C ASN A 94 15.49 11.56 1.58
N GLU A 95 16.28 12.03 0.61
CA GLU A 95 16.46 13.46 0.33
C GLU A 95 15.76 13.89 -0.96
N PRO A 96 15.14 15.08 -0.98
CA PRO A 96 14.47 15.60 -2.16
C PRO A 96 15.46 16.01 -3.25
N GLY A 97 15.02 16.00 -4.51
CA GLY A 97 15.76 16.59 -5.64
C GLY A 97 17.09 15.88 -5.96
N CYS A 98 17.20 14.61 -5.61
CA CYS A 98 18.31 13.74 -6.02
C CYS A 98 17.96 13.00 -7.34
N PHE A 99 18.96 12.41 -7.99
CA PHE A 99 18.73 11.35 -8.98
C PHE A 99 19.85 10.31 -8.89
N VAL A 100 19.60 9.12 -9.42
CA VAL A 100 20.58 8.02 -9.46
C VAL A 100 20.77 7.55 -10.89
N VAL A 101 22.02 7.21 -11.23
CA VAL A 101 22.39 6.58 -12.50
C VAL A 101 23.07 5.26 -12.21
N TYR A 102 22.56 4.19 -12.80
CA TYR A 102 23.22 2.89 -12.83
C TYR A 102 23.67 2.58 -14.25
N ASP A 103 24.98 2.53 -14.44
CA ASP A 103 25.62 2.04 -15.65
C ASP A 103 25.72 0.51 -15.58
N ILE A 104 24.90 -0.17 -16.37
CA ILE A 104 24.81 -1.63 -16.38
C ILE A 104 26.13 -2.26 -16.86
N LYS A 105 26.76 -1.66 -17.87
CA LYS A 105 27.96 -2.20 -18.54
C LYS A 105 29.18 -2.15 -17.62
N HIS A 106 29.36 -1.03 -16.93
CA HIS A 106 30.47 -0.84 -16.00
C HIS A 106 30.12 -1.29 -14.58
N ASP A 107 28.87 -1.71 -14.35
CA ASP A 107 28.32 -1.98 -13.04
C ASP A 107 28.72 -0.85 -12.08
N LYS A 108 28.24 0.37 -12.35
CA LYS A 108 28.54 1.58 -11.54
C LYS A 108 27.26 2.33 -11.17
N LEU A 109 26.97 2.45 -9.88
CA LEU A 109 25.82 3.14 -9.30
C LEU A 109 26.27 4.48 -8.70
N THR A 110 25.82 5.58 -9.28
CA THR A 110 26.19 6.94 -8.87
C THR A 110 24.96 7.71 -8.38
N LEU A 111 25.02 8.20 -7.14
CA LEU A 111 23.97 9.04 -6.55
C LEU A 111 24.32 10.53 -6.70
N TRP A 112 23.39 11.31 -7.24
CA TRP A 112 23.53 12.75 -7.38
C TRP A 112 22.70 13.47 -6.33
N LEU A 113 23.37 14.23 -5.47
CA LEU A 113 22.80 14.97 -4.35
C LEU A 113 22.67 16.46 -4.71
N PRO A 114 21.65 17.19 -4.24
CA PRO A 114 21.64 18.63 -4.41
C PRO A 114 22.83 19.26 -3.68
N ALA A 115 23.46 20.27 -4.30
CA ALA A 115 24.61 20.95 -3.74
C ALA A 115 24.32 21.51 -2.33
N ILE A 116 25.36 21.54 -1.51
CA ILE A 116 25.32 22.20 -0.21
C ILE A 116 25.71 23.66 -0.40
N ASP A 117 24.74 24.56 -0.29
CA ASP A 117 24.97 26.00 -0.30
C ASP A 117 24.57 26.66 1.02
N GLN A 118 25.07 27.88 1.25
CA GLN A 118 24.84 28.61 2.50
C GLN A 118 23.36 28.84 2.80
N SER A 119 22.54 29.10 1.78
CA SER A 119 21.11 29.34 1.96
C SER A 119 20.43 28.08 2.46
N ARG A 120 20.60 26.95 1.76
CA ARG A 120 20.02 25.66 2.15
C ARG A 120 20.40 25.27 3.58
N VAL A 121 21.68 25.38 3.94
CA VAL A 121 22.18 25.07 5.29
C VAL A 121 21.47 25.89 6.37
N VAL A 122 21.23 27.18 6.14
CA VAL A 122 20.60 28.08 7.11
C VAL A 122 19.09 27.85 7.21
N TRP A 123 18.41 27.60 6.08
CA TRP A 123 16.95 27.61 6.03
C TRP A 123 16.31 26.22 6.17
N THR A 124 16.87 25.20 5.53
CA THR A 124 16.24 23.87 5.41
C THR A 124 17.12 22.73 5.91
N GLY A 125 18.33 23.05 6.38
CA GLY A 125 19.32 22.09 6.83
C GLY A 125 20.30 21.71 5.72
N ARG A 126 21.42 21.11 6.10
CA ARG A 126 22.56 20.91 5.20
C ARG A 126 22.29 19.91 4.07
N GLY A 127 21.45 18.90 4.30
CA GLY A 127 21.48 17.68 3.49
C GLY A 127 22.76 16.88 3.70
N SER A 128 22.95 15.82 2.94
CA SER A 128 24.09 14.91 3.10
C SER A 128 25.33 15.33 2.33
N THR A 129 26.51 15.03 2.88
CA THR A 129 27.74 15.05 2.08
C THR A 129 27.88 13.81 1.21
N VAL A 130 28.77 13.88 0.23
CA VAL A 130 29.18 12.73 -0.59
C VAL A 130 29.69 11.59 0.29
N GLU A 131 30.54 11.88 1.28
CA GLU A 131 31.09 10.88 2.20
C GLU A 131 29.98 10.24 3.06
N GLU A 132 29.03 11.05 3.56
CA GLU A 132 27.89 10.54 4.34
C GLU A 132 26.93 9.69 3.50
N ALA A 133 26.82 9.94 2.19
CA ALA A 133 26.06 9.09 1.29
C ALA A 133 26.79 7.78 1.02
N LEU A 134 28.09 7.83 0.72
CA LEU A 134 28.94 6.65 0.54
C LEU A 134 29.00 5.76 1.79
N ASP A 135 28.91 6.34 2.99
CA ASP A 135 28.90 5.59 4.25
C ASP A 135 27.56 4.90 4.54
N ARG A 136 26.43 5.45 4.07
CA ARG A 136 25.08 4.93 4.37
C ARG A 136 24.49 4.02 3.30
N TYR A 137 24.81 4.27 2.04
CA TYR A 137 24.21 3.58 0.90
C TYR A 137 25.29 2.76 0.18
N ASP A 138 24.97 1.53 -0.19
CA ASP A 138 25.86 0.70 -1.00
C ASP A 138 25.86 1.19 -2.45
N ILE A 139 26.57 2.29 -2.69
CA ILE A 139 26.75 2.96 -3.98
C ILE A 139 28.25 3.11 -4.28
N ASP A 140 28.62 3.17 -5.56
CA ASP A 140 30.04 3.25 -5.95
C ASP A 140 30.57 4.69 -5.93
N ASP A 141 29.70 5.67 -6.15
CA ASP A 141 30.06 7.07 -6.28
C ASP A 141 28.89 7.97 -5.85
N ALA A 142 29.21 9.17 -5.36
CA ALA A 142 28.21 10.20 -5.10
C ALA A 142 28.77 11.57 -5.48
N GLN A 143 27.94 12.41 -6.09
CA GLN A 143 28.34 13.71 -6.60
C GLN A 143 27.28 14.77 -6.29
N TYR A 144 27.69 16.03 -6.22
CA TYR A 144 26.72 17.13 -6.12
C TYR A 144 26.23 17.54 -7.50
N LEU A 145 24.95 17.89 -7.59
CA LEU A 145 24.36 18.57 -8.73
C LEU A 145 25.01 19.95 -8.90
N ASP A 146 25.70 20.18 -10.01
CA ASP A 146 26.03 21.52 -10.50
C ASP A 146 25.04 21.92 -11.61
N LYS A 147 24.93 23.23 -11.89
CA LYS A 147 23.97 23.76 -12.89
C LYS A 147 24.26 23.31 -14.32
N ASP A 148 25.43 22.74 -14.56
CA ASP A 148 25.94 22.29 -15.85
C ASP A 148 26.05 20.74 -15.94
N THR A 149 25.76 19.99 -14.86
CA THR A 149 25.98 18.51 -14.75
C THR A 149 24.81 17.67 -15.24
N PHE A 150 24.01 18.20 -16.17
CA PHE A 150 23.03 17.37 -16.84
C PHE A 150 23.43 16.91 -18.25
N PRO A 151 24.52 16.13 -18.43
CA PRO A 151 24.76 15.48 -19.71
C PRO A 151 24.62 13.97 -19.55
N ILE A 152 23.42 13.47 -19.23
CA ILE A 152 23.07 12.06 -19.52
C ILE A 152 23.40 11.74 -21.01
N VAL A 153 23.27 12.76 -21.87
CA VAL A 153 23.63 12.77 -23.28
C VAL A 153 25.13 12.52 -23.54
N ARG A 154 26.04 12.84 -22.61
CA ARG A 154 27.50 12.62 -22.78
C ARG A 154 27.94 11.20 -22.41
N TRP A 155 27.09 10.44 -21.72
CA TRP A 155 27.46 9.15 -21.12
C TRP A 155 27.00 7.96 -21.96
N LEU A 156 26.26 8.22 -23.05
CA LEU A 156 25.71 7.19 -23.92
C LEU A 156 26.63 6.99 -25.14
N ASP A 157 27.11 5.76 -25.29
CA ASP A 157 27.58 5.28 -26.60
C ASP A 157 26.38 5.19 -27.56
N ASP A 158 26.56 5.39 -28.88
CA ASP A 158 25.48 5.46 -29.89
C ASP A 158 24.60 4.17 -29.96
N ASP A 159 24.96 3.07 -29.27
CA ASP A 159 24.25 1.78 -29.24
C ASP A 159 23.59 1.41 -27.88
N GLU A 160 23.52 2.31 -26.88
CA GLU A 160 22.98 1.99 -25.54
C GLU A 160 21.50 2.37 -25.33
N ASP A 161 20.74 1.53 -24.60
CA ASP A 161 19.36 1.84 -24.20
C ASP A 161 19.34 2.74 -22.94
N VAL A 162 18.37 3.67 -22.87
CA VAL A 162 18.11 4.49 -21.68
C VAL A 162 16.81 4.05 -21.02
N TYR A 163 16.93 3.57 -19.80
CA TYR A 163 15.82 3.20 -18.92
C TYR A 163 15.58 4.35 -17.94
N LEU A 164 14.60 5.21 -18.23
CA LEU A 164 14.31 6.39 -17.42
C LEU A 164 13.00 6.21 -16.65
N HIS A 165 13.02 6.53 -15.35
CA HIS A 165 11.86 6.71 -14.52
C HIS A 165 11.93 8.09 -13.85
N ASP A 166 11.29 9.08 -14.48
CA ASP A 166 11.17 10.44 -13.97
C ASP A 166 9.69 10.85 -13.93
N GLU A 167 9.08 10.72 -12.76
CA GLU A 167 7.66 11.06 -12.54
C GLU A 167 7.49 12.46 -11.94
N HIS A 168 8.59 13.16 -11.71
CA HIS A 168 8.62 14.38 -10.91
C HIS A 168 9.30 15.54 -11.64
N ASP A 169 9.61 15.38 -12.93
CA ASP A 169 10.27 16.38 -13.78
C ASP A 169 11.57 16.93 -13.15
N VAL A 170 12.29 16.05 -12.44
CA VAL A 170 13.53 16.42 -11.73
C VAL A 170 14.63 16.70 -12.74
N LEU A 171 14.60 16.00 -13.87
CA LEU A 171 15.55 16.24 -14.94
C LEU A 171 15.08 17.47 -15.73
N PRO A 172 15.91 18.51 -15.87
CA PRO A 172 15.52 19.72 -16.57
C PRO A 172 15.28 19.39 -18.04
N THR A 173 14.01 19.22 -18.42
CA THR A 173 13.51 18.97 -19.79
C THR A 173 14.58 18.41 -20.70
N THR A 174 14.99 17.15 -20.49
CA THR A 174 15.41 16.38 -21.65
C THR A 174 14.16 16.31 -22.50
N ASP A 175 14.03 17.19 -23.49
CA ASP A 175 13.13 16.93 -24.60
C ASP A 175 13.45 15.49 -25.01
N PRO A 176 12.56 14.50 -24.88
CA PRO A 176 12.88 13.12 -25.21
C PRO A 176 13.38 13.01 -26.66
N ARG A 177 13.05 14.00 -27.50
CA ARG A 177 13.53 14.18 -28.88
C ARG A 177 15.01 14.61 -29.00
N SER A 178 15.63 15.04 -27.91
CA SER A 178 17.05 15.42 -27.83
C SER A 178 17.96 14.25 -27.44
N LEU A 179 17.39 13.16 -26.91
CA LEU A 179 18.10 11.91 -26.73
C LEU A 179 18.13 11.17 -28.07
N LYS A 180 19.31 10.76 -28.52
CA LYS A 180 19.47 9.92 -29.72
C LYS A 180 18.91 8.49 -29.54
N HIS A 181 18.56 8.12 -28.31
CA HIS A 181 18.24 6.75 -27.89
C HIS A 181 16.78 6.61 -27.46
N PRO A 182 16.14 5.45 -27.71
CA PRO A 182 14.78 5.20 -27.26
C PRO A 182 14.72 5.13 -25.72
N VAL A 183 13.86 5.94 -25.12
CA VAL A 183 13.60 5.91 -23.67
C VAL A 183 12.62 4.77 -23.35
N ARG A 184 12.99 3.87 -22.43
CA ARG A 184 12.21 2.65 -22.10
C ARG A 184 11.60 2.69 -20.69
N GLN A 185 10.77 3.70 -20.40
CA GLN A 185 10.15 3.90 -19.08
C GLN A 185 9.29 2.71 -18.60
N ASN A 186 8.41 2.20 -19.47
CA ASN A 186 7.51 1.11 -19.09
C ASN A 186 8.26 -0.20 -18.75
N ARG A 187 9.35 -0.50 -19.48
CA ARG A 187 10.16 -1.71 -19.20
C ARG A 187 10.89 -1.60 -17.86
N LEU A 188 11.40 -0.41 -17.53
CA LEU A 188 12.03 -0.16 -16.23
C LEU A 188 11.04 -0.33 -15.09
N ARG A 189 9.87 0.31 -15.19
CA ARG A 189 8.81 0.19 -14.18
C ARG A 189 8.43 -1.27 -13.94
N GLN A 190 8.17 -2.05 -15.00
CA GLN A 190 7.85 -3.48 -14.90
C GLN A 190 8.97 -4.30 -14.23
N ALA A 191 10.22 -4.03 -14.57
CA ALA A 191 11.36 -4.72 -13.96
C ALA A 191 11.51 -4.37 -12.47
N MET A 192 11.34 -3.09 -12.11
CA MET A 192 11.36 -2.66 -10.71
C MET A 192 10.19 -3.21 -9.92
N ASP A 193 8.99 -3.28 -10.50
CA ASP A 193 7.81 -3.87 -9.87
C ASP A 193 8.06 -5.35 -9.56
N ALA A 194 8.55 -6.11 -10.54
CA ALA A 194 8.89 -7.52 -10.36
C ALA A 194 9.93 -7.74 -9.25
N CYS A 195 10.90 -6.82 -9.11
CA CYS A 195 11.90 -6.87 -8.06
C CYS A 195 11.34 -6.47 -6.69
N ARG A 196 10.49 -5.45 -6.59
CA ARG A 196 9.87 -4.97 -5.33
C ARG A 196 8.86 -5.96 -4.76
N VAL A 197 8.20 -6.76 -5.60
CA VAL A 197 7.29 -7.82 -5.15
C VAL A 197 7.99 -8.83 -4.24
N ILE A 198 9.28 -9.14 -4.50
CA ILE A 198 10.07 -10.12 -3.75
C ILE A 198 11.10 -9.38 -2.90
N LYS A 199 10.86 -9.35 -1.59
CA LYS A 199 11.70 -8.64 -0.61
C LYS A 199 12.97 -9.43 -0.33
N ASP A 200 14.08 -8.74 -0.21
CA ASP A 200 15.28 -9.32 0.41
C ASP A 200 15.29 -9.19 1.94
N ASP A 201 16.33 -9.75 2.57
CA ASP A 201 16.43 -9.81 4.03
C ASP A 201 16.46 -8.40 4.67
N HIS A 202 17.09 -7.40 4.02
CA HIS A 202 17.12 -6.02 4.53
C HIS A 202 15.73 -5.38 4.49
N GLU A 203 15.00 -5.58 3.40
CA GLU A 203 13.62 -5.11 3.25
C GLU A 203 12.70 -5.77 4.28
N ILE A 204 12.82 -7.09 4.46
CA ILE A 204 12.04 -7.86 5.44
C ILE A 204 12.33 -7.36 6.87
N ASP A 205 13.58 -7.06 7.21
CA ASP A 205 13.94 -6.56 8.54
C ASP A 205 13.34 -5.18 8.83
N LEU A 206 13.26 -4.30 7.84
CA LEU A 206 12.60 -3.00 7.97
C LEU A 206 11.08 -3.14 8.15
N ILE A 207 10.43 -4.01 7.36
CA ILE A 207 8.99 -4.32 7.51
C ILE A 207 8.69 -4.96 8.87
N ARG A 208 9.54 -5.89 9.33
CA ARG A 208 9.43 -6.52 10.65
C ARG A 208 9.55 -5.49 11.77
N ARG A 209 10.47 -4.53 11.63
CA ARG A 209 10.62 -3.42 12.58
C ARG A 209 9.42 -2.47 12.57
N ALA A 210 8.87 -2.16 11.39
CA ALA A 210 7.63 -1.38 11.27
C ALA A 210 6.47 -2.09 11.99
N ASN A 211 6.29 -3.39 11.74
CA ASN A 211 5.30 -4.22 12.41
C ASN A 211 5.46 -4.24 13.94
N GLN A 212 6.69 -4.36 14.43
CA GLN A 212 6.96 -4.34 15.87
C GLN A 212 6.51 -3.01 16.50
N ILE A 213 6.89 -1.88 15.90
CA ILE A 213 6.52 -0.55 16.42
C ILE A 213 5.01 -0.33 16.36
N SER A 214 4.37 -0.69 15.23
CA SER A 214 2.92 -0.60 15.07
C SER A 214 2.19 -1.47 16.10
N SER A 215 2.66 -2.69 16.34
CA SER A 215 2.09 -3.61 17.32
C SER A 215 2.20 -3.12 18.76
N GLU A 216 3.32 -2.48 19.10
CA GLU A 216 3.49 -1.83 20.40
C GLU A 216 2.57 -0.61 20.54
N ALA A 217 2.37 0.16 19.47
CA ALA A 217 1.44 1.29 19.44
C ALA A 217 -0.03 0.85 19.61
N HIS A 218 -0.45 -0.24 18.93
CA HIS A 218 -1.73 -0.92 19.17
C HIS A 218 -1.86 -1.33 20.65
N THR A 219 -0.81 -1.93 21.22
CA THR A 219 -0.79 -2.33 22.63
C THR A 219 -0.90 -1.13 23.58
N ALA A 220 -0.30 0.01 23.24
CA ALA A 220 -0.40 1.25 24.02
C ALA A 220 -1.84 1.80 24.02
N VAL A 221 -2.54 1.74 22.89
CA VAL A 221 -3.97 2.03 22.78
C VAL A 221 -4.77 1.09 23.69
N PHE A 222 -4.54 -0.22 23.63
CA PHE A 222 -5.30 -1.22 24.40
C PHE A 222 -5.23 -0.97 25.91
N LYS A 223 -4.03 -0.64 26.41
CA LYS A 223 -3.80 -0.32 27.84
C LYS A 223 -4.58 0.91 28.29
N SER A 224 -4.79 1.87 27.39
CA SER A 224 -5.37 3.17 27.70
C SER A 224 -6.85 3.29 27.30
N LEU A 225 -7.40 2.28 26.60
CA LEU A 225 -8.70 2.34 25.93
C LEU A 225 -9.86 2.78 26.83
N HIS A 226 -9.85 2.34 28.09
CA HIS A 226 -10.91 2.64 29.08
C HIS A 226 -10.89 4.10 29.58
N HIS A 227 -9.83 4.86 29.31
CA HIS A 227 -9.75 6.30 29.58
C HIS A 227 -10.18 7.17 28.40
N PHE A 228 -10.37 6.56 27.23
CA PHE A 228 -10.74 7.29 26.03
C PHE A 228 -12.25 7.51 25.98
N THR A 229 -12.63 8.68 25.47
CA THR A 229 -14.00 9.10 25.24
C THR A 229 -14.29 9.26 23.75
N ASN A 230 -13.26 9.31 22.88
CA ASN A 230 -13.40 9.50 21.45
C ASN A 230 -12.26 8.87 20.64
N GLU A 231 -12.48 8.79 19.33
CA GLU A 231 -11.55 8.25 18.34
C GLU A 231 -10.23 9.06 18.25
N ALA A 232 -10.27 10.37 18.46
CA ALA A 232 -9.08 11.23 18.36
C ALA A 232 -8.01 10.86 19.40
N GLN A 233 -8.42 10.45 20.61
CA GLN A 233 -7.49 9.99 21.65
C GLN A 233 -6.82 8.66 21.30
N VAL A 234 -7.50 7.80 20.52
CA VAL A 234 -6.94 6.56 19.98
C VAL A 234 -5.81 6.91 19.02
N GLU A 235 -6.09 7.74 18.01
CA GLU A 235 -5.11 8.17 17.01
C GLU A 235 -3.92 8.86 17.68
N ALA A 236 -4.17 9.80 18.61
CA ALA A 236 -3.12 10.51 19.32
C ALA A 236 -2.19 9.57 20.11
N THR A 237 -2.75 8.56 20.78
CA THR A 237 -1.97 7.59 21.56
C THR A 237 -1.13 6.70 20.64
N TYR A 238 -1.73 6.22 19.55
CA TYR A 238 -1.03 5.41 18.56
C TYR A 238 0.15 6.18 17.94
N MET A 239 -0.11 7.39 17.42
CA MET A 239 0.92 8.23 16.80
C MET A 239 2.01 8.62 17.78
N ALA A 240 1.67 8.94 19.04
CA ALA A 240 2.66 9.29 20.05
C ALA A 240 3.68 8.16 20.27
N HIS A 241 3.23 6.90 20.29
CA HIS A 241 4.12 5.74 20.42
C HIS A 241 5.03 5.58 19.19
N CYS A 242 4.47 5.67 17.98
CA CYS A 242 5.24 5.58 16.74
C CYS A 242 6.33 6.65 16.66
N ILE A 243 5.96 7.92 16.95
CA ILE A 243 6.89 9.06 16.96
C ILE A 243 8.00 8.85 18.00
N ALA A 244 7.66 8.44 19.22
CA ALA A 244 8.63 8.17 20.28
C ALA A 244 9.58 7.01 19.94
N SER A 245 9.12 6.07 19.11
CA SER A 245 9.89 4.92 18.62
C SER A 245 10.68 5.20 17.33
N HIS A 246 10.80 6.47 16.93
CA HIS A 246 11.47 6.93 15.72
C HIS A 246 10.81 6.50 14.39
N ALA A 247 9.55 6.09 14.40
CA ALA A 247 8.71 5.86 13.22
C ALA A 247 7.67 6.98 13.10
N LYS A 248 8.16 8.20 12.87
CA LYS A 248 7.32 9.41 12.84
C LYS A 248 6.27 9.34 11.72
N GLU A 249 6.70 8.91 10.53
CA GLU A 249 5.83 8.83 9.37
C GLU A 249 4.95 7.57 9.44
N GLN A 250 3.68 7.71 9.05
CA GLN A 250 2.75 6.60 8.97
C GLN A 250 2.68 6.08 7.53
N ALA A 251 2.47 4.77 7.37
CA ALA A 251 2.34 4.17 6.04
C ALA A 251 1.11 4.74 5.31
N TYR A 252 0.04 4.96 6.07
CA TYR A 252 -1.23 5.60 5.73
C TYR A 252 -1.80 6.32 6.97
N ALA A 253 -2.83 7.15 6.80
CA ALA A 253 -3.46 7.83 7.94
C ALA A 253 -4.18 6.80 8.83
N PRO A 254 -3.97 6.80 10.16
CA PRO A 254 -4.67 5.89 11.06
C PRO A 254 -6.19 5.97 10.90
N ILE A 255 -6.85 4.83 10.97
CA ILE A 255 -8.30 4.67 10.92
C ILE A 255 -8.73 4.23 12.31
N ALA A 256 -9.38 5.12 13.06
CA ALA A 256 -9.95 4.82 14.37
C ALA A 256 -11.49 4.92 14.25
N GLY A 257 -12.13 3.87 13.76
CA GLY A 257 -13.57 3.83 13.51
C GLY A 257 -14.32 3.13 14.65
N SER A 258 -15.04 3.89 15.46
CA SER A 258 -15.90 3.36 16.53
C SER A 258 -17.34 3.13 16.07
N GLY A 259 -17.94 2.01 16.50
CA GLY A 259 -19.33 1.66 16.18
C GLY A 259 -19.57 1.71 14.66
N PRO A 260 -20.61 2.41 14.16
CA PRO A 260 -20.89 2.52 12.72
C PRO A 260 -19.73 3.06 11.88
N ASN A 261 -18.81 3.86 12.43
CA ASN A 261 -17.63 4.33 11.69
C ASN A 261 -16.67 3.17 11.36
N GLY A 262 -16.65 2.11 12.18
CA GLY A 262 -15.92 0.87 11.87
C GLY A 262 -16.45 0.14 10.62
N ALA A 263 -17.64 0.51 10.13
CA ALA A 263 -18.20 0.02 8.86
C ALA A 263 -17.76 0.83 7.63
N VAL A 264 -16.96 1.88 7.82
CA VAL A 264 -16.43 2.74 6.76
C VAL A 264 -14.95 2.38 6.55
N LEU A 265 -14.66 1.69 5.45
CA LEU A 265 -13.38 1.00 5.26
C LEU A 265 -12.15 1.89 5.41
N HIS A 266 -12.17 3.11 4.85
CA HIS A 266 -11.12 4.12 4.92
C HIS A 266 -11.58 5.36 5.71
N TYR A 267 -12.15 5.15 6.89
CA TYR A 267 -12.59 6.24 7.76
C TYR A 267 -11.39 7.07 8.26
N SER A 268 -11.39 8.37 7.99
CA SER A 268 -10.25 9.25 8.31
C SER A 268 -10.58 10.40 9.24
N ALA A 269 -11.84 10.54 9.68
CA ALA A 269 -12.25 11.71 10.44
C ALA A 269 -11.85 11.63 11.91
N ASN A 270 -11.74 10.41 12.48
CA ASN A 270 -11.24 10.11 13.83
C ASN A 270 -11.66 11.10 14.91
N THR A 271 -12.93 11.51 14.92
CA THR A 271 -13.41 12.61 15.76
C THR A 271 -14.69 12.27 16.50
N ALA A 272 -15.30 11.10 16.27
CA ALA A 272 -16.53 10.74 16.96
C ALA A 272 -16.24 10.35 18.42
N ASP A 273 -17.18 10.73 19.29
CA ASP A 273 -17.24 10.22 20.66
C ASP A 273 -17.66 8.74 20.63
N PHE A 274 -17.19 7.96 21.61
CA PHE A 274 -17.48 6.54 21.68
C PHE A 274 -18.96 6.23 22.01
N ASP A 275 -19.71 7.17 22.58
CA ASP A 275 -21.17 7.08 22.81
C ASP A 275 -21.70 5.68 23.13
N ARG A 276 -22.39 5.05 22.17
CA ARG A 276 -22.98 3.69 22.23
C ARG A 276 -22.25 2.71 21.32
N ALA A 277 -21.03 3.02 20.88
CA ALA A 277 -20.21 2.14 20.09
C ALA A 277 -19.88 0.87 20.89
N GLU A 278 -20.02 -0.28 20.25
CA GLU A 278 -19.69 -1.58 20.86
C GLU A 278 -18.26 -2.03 20.53
N THR A 279 -17.73 -1.53 19.42
CA THR A 279 -16.42 -1.89 18.88
C THR A 279 -15.66 -0.65 18.45
N LEU A 280 -14.34 -0.78 18.40
CA LEU A 280 -13.42 0.14 17.73
C LEU A 280 -12.59 -0.69 16.75
N VAL A 281 -12.68 -0.37 15.46
CA VAL A 281 -11.73 -0.83 14.45
C VAL A 281 -10.58 0.16 14.43
N LEU A 282 -9.42 -0.26 14.94
CA LEU A 282 -8.17 0.47 14.79
C LEU A 282 -7.38 -0.19 13.68
N ASP A 283 -7.28 0.50 12.55
CA ASP A 283 -6.44 0.12 11.43
C ASP A 283 -5.34 1.18 11.28
N ALA A 284 -4.13 0.80 11.65
CA ALA A 284 -3.01 1.72 11.70
C ALA A 284 -1.67 0.98 11.61
N GLY A 285 -0.78 1.52 10.76
CA GLY A 285 0.56 1.02 10.52
C GLY A 285 1.56 2.15 10.29
N CYS A 286 2.69 2.11 10.98
CA CYS A 286 3.79 3.04 10.74
C CYS A 286 4.68 2.59 9.57
N GLU A 287 5.55 3.48 9.10
CA GLU A 287 6.66 3.10 8.21
C GLU A 287 8.02 3.29 8.90
N VAL A 288 8.96 2.39 8.60
CA VAL A 288 10.36 2.49 9.02
C VAL A 288 11.22 2.57 7.77
N SER A 289 11.91 3.70 7.60
CA SER A 289 12.74 3.92 6.40
C SER A 289 11.96 3.68 5.10
N CYS A 290 10.74 4.24 5.01
CA CYS A 290 9.79 4.06 3.90
C CYS A 290 9.20 2.65 3.73
N TYR A 291 9.57 1.65 4.54
CA TYR A 291 8.92 0.34 4.52
C TYR A 291 7.72 0.31 5.47
N ALA A 292 6.56 0.00 4.90
CA ALA A 292 5.28 0.01 5.58
C ALA A 292 5.07 -1.22 6.47
N SER A 293 4.16 -1.05 7.42
CA SER A 293 3.41 -2.13 8.05
C SER A 293 1.92 -1.82 7.89
N ASP A 294 1.08 -2.85 7.94
CA ASP A 294 -0.37 -2.73 7.92
C ASP A 294 -0.99 -3.64 8.98
N VAL A 295 -1.69 -3.03 9.95
CA VAL A 295 -2.18 -3.76 11.12
C VAL A 295 -3.53 -3.22 11.54
N THR A 296 -4.53 -4.07 11.43
CA THR A 296 -5.88 -3.83 11.96
C THR A 296 -6.17 -4.71 13.17
N ARG A 297 -6.71 -4.09 14.23
CA ARG A 297 -7.29 -4.76 15.40
C ARG A 297 -8.65 -4.17 15.72
N THR A 298 -9.64 -5.03 15.86
CA THR A 298 -10.95 -4.64 16.42
C THR A 298 -11.01 -4.95 17.90
N VAL A 299 -11.31 -3.96 18.73
CA VAL A 299 -11.40 -4.09 20.19
C VAL A 299 -12.82 -3.81 20.70
N PRO A 300 -13.27 -4.42 21.80
CA PRO A 300 -14.54 -4.05 22.42
C PRO A 300 -14.45 -2.72 23.16
N ILE A 301 -15.48 -1.90 23.00
CA ILE A 301 -15.72 -0.73 23.84
C ILE A 301 -16.74 -1.14 24.91
N ASN A 302 -16.25 -1.46 26.11
CA ASN A 302 -17.09 -1.71 27.27
C ASN A 302 -16.56 -0.97 28.51
N PRO A 303 -17.01 0.29 28.74
CA PRO A 303 -16.48 1.10 29.84
C PRO A 303 -16.85 0.56 31.23
N SER A 304 -17.92 -0.23 31.32
CA SER A 304 -18.35 -0.82 32.60
C SER A 304 -17.54 -2.06 33.00
N GLN A 305 -17.02 -2.79 32.01
CA GLN A 305 -16.24 -4.02 32.19
C GLN A 305 -15.13 -4.10 31.12
N PRO A 306 -14.00 -3.40 31.28
CA PRO A 306 -12.91 -3.39 30.31
C PRO A 306 -12.40 -4.80 29.96
N GLY A 307 -12.13 -5.03 28.67
CA GLY A 307 -11.65 -6.32 28.17
C GLY A 307 -12.73 -7.40 28.12
N THR A 308 -14.00 -7.00 27.95
CA THR A 308 -15.14 -7.88 27.67
C THR A 308 -15.98 -7.30 26.54
N TRP A 309 -16.59 -8.17 25.74
CA TRP A 309 -17.51 -7.75 24.67
C TRP A 309 -18.81 -7.19 25.27
N PRO A 310 -19.32 -6.05 24.78
CA PRO A 310 -20.55 -5.44 25.31
C PRO A 310 -21.83 -6.20 24.89
N SER A 311 -21.76 -7.03 23.84
CA SER A 311 -22.90 -7.79 23.32
C SER A 311 -22.47 -9.17 22.78
N PRO A 312 -23.36 -10.18 22.78
CA PRO A 312 -23.13 -11.43 22.06
C PRO A 312 -22.87 -11.22 20.57
N GLU A 313 -23.55 -10.25 19.94
CA GLU A 313 -23.42 -9.94 18.51
C GLU A 313 -21.99 -9.48 18.17
N SER A 314 -21.41 -8.57 18.95
CA SER A 314 -20.03 -8.11 18.74
C SER A 314 -19.00 -9.24 18.97
N GLU A 315 -19.19 -10.06 20.01
CA GLU A 315 -18.34 -11.24 20.26
C GLU A 315 -18.42 -12.27 19.13
N GLN A 316 -19.64 -12.54 18.62
CA GLN A 316 -19.87 -13.52 17.56
C GLN A 316 -19.21 -13.13 16.24
N ILE A 317 -19.32 -11.86 15.84
CA ILE A 317 -18.68 -11.37 14.61
C ILE A 317 -17.17 -11.33 14.77
N TYR A 318 -16.66 -10.91 15.94
CA TYR A 318 -15.23 -10.98 16.21
C TYR A 318 -14.68 -12.40 16.09
N ALA A 319 -15.29 -13.35 16.78
CA ALA A 319 -14.86 -14.76 16.75
C ALA A 319 -14.96 -15.37 15.35
N LEU A 320 -15.93 -14.94 14.53
CA LEU A 320 -16.04 -15.37 13.14
C LEU A 320 -14.89 -14.83 12.30
N VAL A 321 -14.59 -13.52 12.37
CA VAL A 321 -13.48 -12.91 11.63
C VAL A 321 -12.13 -13.48 12.06
N GLU A 322 -11.89 -13.66 13.37
CA GLU A 322 -10.68 -14.30 13.90
C GLU A 322 -10.49 -15.71 13.31
N LYS A 323 -11.56 -16.52 13.32
CA LYS A 323 -11.54 -17.86 12.72
C LYS A 323 -11.25 -17.83 11.21
N ILE A 324 -11.83 -16.89 10.48
CA ILE A 324 -11.58 -16.73 9.04
C ILE A 324 -10.11 -16.39 8.79
N GLN A 325 -9.56 -15.43 9.55
CA GLN A 325 -8.18 -14.99 9.41
C GLN A 325 -7.21 -16.15 9.67
N GLU A 326 -7.38 -16.88 10.77
CA GLU A 326 -6.54 -18.03 11.11
C GLU A 326 -6.57 -19.11 10.03
N ALA A 327 -7.76 -19.40 9.49
CA ALA A 327 -7.91 -20.38 8.41
C ALA A 327 -7.25 -19.92 7.11
N CYS A 328 -7.31 -18.63 6.79
CA CYS A 328 -6.65 -18.06 5.61
C CYS A 328 -5.12 -18.07 5.75
N ILE A 329 -4.60 -17.62 6.89
CA ILE A 329 -3.16 -17.63 7.20
C ILE A 329 -2.61 -19.06 7.10
N ALA A 330 -3.32 -20.06 7.61
CA ALA A 330 -2.90 -21.47 7.54
C ALA A 330 -2.78 -22.03 6.11
N GLN A 331 -3.37 -21.39 5.09
CA GLN A 331 -3.25 -21.78 3.69
C GLN A 331 -2.02 -21.18 2.99
N LEU A 332 -1.36 -20.18 3.60
CA LEU A 332 -0.28 -19.45 2.96
C LEU A 332 0.97 -20.33 2.81
N ARG A 333 1.40 -20.50 1.56
CA ARG A 333 2.62 -21.22 1.20
C ARG A 333 3.00 -20.91 -0.25
N PRO A 334 4.27 -21.11 -0.64
CA PRO A 334 4.67 -21.02 -2.03
C PRO A 334 3.79 -21.86 -2.97
N GLY A 335 3.46 -21.30 -4.12
CA GLY A 335 2.65 -21.94 -5.16
C GLY A 335 1.14 -21.94 -4.90
N LYS A 336 0.67 -21.45 -3.75
CA LYS A 336 -0.77 -21.25 -3.52
C LYS A 336 -1.23 -19.98 -4.24
N ALA A 337 -2.33 -20.04 -4.98
CA ALA A 337 -2.93 -18.85 -5.59
C ALA A 337 -3.68 -18.04 -4.52
N PHE A 338 -3.40 -16.73 -4.42
CA PHE A 338 -4.00 -15.90 -3.38
C PHE A 338 -5.53 -15.81 -3.51
N ILE A 339 -6.04 -15.81 -4.75
CA ILE A 339 -7.48 -15.84 -5.04
C ILE A 339 -8.22 -17.06 -4.45
N GLU A 340 -7.55 -18.21 -4.32
CA GLU A 340 -8.16 -19.40 -3.68
C GLU A 340 -8.34 -19.20 -2.18
N ILE A 341 -7.44 -18.44 -1.54
CA ILE A 341 -7.51 -18.10 -0.12
C ILE A 341 -8.61 -17.06 0.10
N ALA A 342 -8.72 -16.08 -0.80
CA ALA A 342 -9.84 -15.13 -0.78
C ALA A 342 -11.20 -15.81 -0.96
N ALA A 343 -11.30 -16.80 -1.84
CA ALA A 343 -12.50 -17.63 -1.99
C ALA A 343 -12.84 -18.40 -0.71
N LEU A 344 -11.84 -18.97 -0.02
CA LEU A 344 -12.02 -19.60 1.29
C LEU A 344 -12.58 -18.62 2.32
N ALA A 345 -12.03 -17.39 2.38
CA ALA A 345 -12.50 -16.38 3.33
C ALA A 345 -13.98 -16.04 3.12
N ARG A 346 -14.38 -15.77 1.86
CA ARG A 346 -15.77 -15.47 1.48
C ARG A 346 -16.70 -16.62 1.80
N ARG A 347 -16.26 -17.85 1.53
CA ARG A 347 -17.01 -19.06 1.83
C ARG A 347 -17.28 -19.21 3.33
N MET A 348 -16.25 -19.01 4.16
CA MET A 348 -16.37 -19.06 5.61
C MET A 348 -17.23 -17.93 6.17
N THR A 349 -17.17 -16.73 5.58
CA THR A 349 -18.08 -15.62 5.91
C THR A 349 -19.53 -16.02 5.63
N LEU A 350 -19.82 -16.56 4.45
CA LEU A 350 -21.16 -17.04 4.09
C LEU A 350 -21.71 -18.04 5.11
N GLU A 351 -20.95 -19.10 5.38
CA GLU A 351 -21.35 -20.16 6.31
C GLU A 351 -21.52 -19.63 7.74
N GLY A 352 -20.65 -18.72 8.15
CA GLY A 352 -20.73 -18.05 9.44
C GLY A 352 -22.00 -17.21 9.58
N LEU A 353 -22.32 -16.38 8.58
CA LEU A 353 -23.52 -15.55 8.60
C LEU A 353 -24.81 -16.36 8.50
N LEU A 354 -24.81 -17.50 7.79
CA LEU A 354 -25.91 -18.48 7.83
C LEU A 354 -26.10 -19.06 9.23
N LYS A 355 -25.00 -19.44 9.90
CA LYS A 355 -25.04 -20.01 11.25
C LYS A 355 -25.55 -18.99 12.29
N LEU A 356 -25.25 -17.72 12.11
CA LEU A 356 -25.74 -16.62 12.93
C LEU A 356 -27.19 -16.22 12.61
N GLY A 357 -27.75 -16.75 11.52
CA GLY A 357 -29.10 -16.44 11.03
C GLY A 357 -29.23 -15.09 10.33
N ILE A 358 -28.12 -14.39 10.07
CA ILE A 358 -28.11 -13.11 9.33
C ILE A 358 -28.42 -13.39 7.85
N LEU A 359 -27.84 -14.46 7.32
CA LEU A 359 -28.21 -15.01 6.02
C LEU A 359 -29.17 -16.19 6.19
N LYS A 360 -29.99 -16.43 5.16
CA LYS A 360 -30.90 -17.58 5.04
C LYS A 360 -30.99 -18.06 3.60
N GLY A 361 -31.39 -19.32 3.41
CA GLY A 361 -31.60 -19.92 2.08
C GLY A 361 -30.49 -20.88 1.66
N ASP A 362 -30.45 -21.18 0.35
CA ASP A 362 -29.46 -22.10 -0.22
C ASP A 362 -28.11 -21.42 -0.44
N VAL A 363 -27.07 -22.12 -0.05
CA VAL A 363 -25.69 -21.67 -0.12
C VAL A 363 -25.25 -21.32 -1.54
N LYS A 364 -25.55 -22.17 -2.54
CA LYS A 364 -25.08 -21.98 -3.92
C LYS A 364 -25.77 -20.77 -4.55
N GLU A 365 -27.03 -20.56 -4.24
CA GLU A 365 -27.76 -19.38 -4.71
C GLU A 365 -27.25 -18.08 -4.08
N ILE A 366 -26.90 -18.10 -2.79
CA ILE A 366 -26.25 -16.95 -2.12
C ILE A 366 -24.90 -16.61 -2.79
N GLU A 367 -24.09 -17.62 -3.10
CA GLU A 367 -22.80 -17.44 -3.78
C GLU A 367 -22.98 -16.89 -5.19
N LYS A 368 -23.93 -17.46 -5.96
CA LYS A 368 -24.26 -17.02 -7.32
C LYS A 368 -24.69 -15.55 -7.38
N TRP A 369 -25.50 -15.11 -6.43
CA TRP A 369 -25.89 -13.70 -6.32
C TRP A 369 -24.76 -12.83 -5.77
N GLY A 370 -23.81 -13.39 -5.03
CA GLY A 370 -22.72 -12.64 -4.42
C GLY A 370 -23.16 -11.81 -3.22
N THR A 371 -24.23 -12.20 -2.52
CA THR A 371 -24.82 -11.43 -1.41
C THR A 371 -23.85 -11.18 -0.25
N VAL A 372 -22.86 -12.06 -0.07
CA VAL A 372 -21.78 -11.91 0.93
C VAL A 372 -21.00 -10.60 0.76
N ALA A 373 -20.94 -10.05 -0.46
CA ALA A 373 -20.32 -8.77 -0.78
C ALA A 373 -20.85 -7.60 0.06
N GLY A 374 -22.10 -7.68 0.55
CA GLY A 374 -22.70 -6.65 1.40
C GLY A 374 -22.08 -6.60 2.79
N PHE A 375 -21.49 -7.71 3.24
CA PHE A 375 -20.87 -7.85 4.54
C PHE A 375 -19.34 -7.90 4.47
N PHE A 376 -18.76 -8.37 3.36
CA PHE A 376 -17.32 -8.38 3.12
C PHE A 376 -17.03 -7.77 1.73
N PRO A 377 -16.99 -6.41 1.63
CA PRO A 377 -16.98 -5.69 0.36
C PRO A 377 -15.59 -5.44 -0.25
N HIS A 378 -14.49 -5.75 0.44
CA HIS A 378 -13.12 -5.52 -0.04
C HIS A 378 -12.38 -6.84 -0.28
N GLY A 379 -11.14 -6.75 -0.79
CA GLY A 379 -10.29 -7.93 -1.00
C GLY A 379 -9.78 -8.52 0.31
N LEU A 380 -9.32 -9.78 0.28
CA LEU A 380 -8.75 -10.44 1.46
C LEU A 380 -7.42 -9.81 1.95
N GLY A 381 -6.67 -9.17 1.05
CA GLY A 381 -5.39 -8.54 1.35
C GLY A 381 -4.62 -8.14 0.10
N HIS A 382 -3.46 -7.52 0.30
CA HIS A 382 -2.60 -6.96 -0.74
C HIS A 382 -1.12 -7.10 -0.39
N HIS A 383 -0.23 -6.77 -1.34
CA HIS A 383 1.21 -6.72 -1.06
C HIS A 383 1.55 -5.54 -0.16
N VAL A 384 2.56 -5.72 0.71
CA VAL A 384 3.14 -4.67 1.58
C VAL A 384 4.64 -4.57 1.35
N GLY A 385 5.17 -3.36 1.33
CA GLY A 385 6.60 -3.09 1.13
C GLY A 385 6.92 -1.62 1.27
N LEU A 386 7.43 -0.97 0.21
CA LEU A 386 7.69 0.48 0.24
C LEU A 386 6.41 1.34 0.25
N ASP A 387 5.30 0.74 -0.17
CA ASP A 387 3.96 1.29 -0.02
C ASP A 387 3.11 0.29 0.77
N VAL A 388 2.06 0.79 1.43
CA VAL A 388 1.10 -0.05 2.15
C VAL A 388 0.37 -0.98 1.17
N HIS A 389 -0.17 -0.41 0.10
CA HIS A 389 -0.58 -1.15 -1.10
C HIS A 389 0.61 -1.15 -2.06
N ASP A 390 1.54 -2.08 -1.83
CA ASP A 390 2.74 -2.21 -2.65
C ASP A 390 2.40 -2.75 -4.05
N VAL A 391 3.37 -2.63 -4.95
CA VAL A 391 3.26 -3.11 -6.33
C VAL A 391 2.93 -4.59 -6.38
N SER A 392 2.06 -4.97 -7.32
CA SER A 392 1.56 -6.33 -7.49
C SER A 392 1.94 -6.86 -8.89
N PRO A 393 2.15 -8.18 -9.07
CA PRO A 393 2.39 -8.78 -10.38
C PRO A 393 1.18 -8.68 -11.32
N VAL A 394 0.00 -8.32 -10.79
CA VAL A 394 -1.18 -8.12 -11.62
C VAL A 394 -0.92 -6.93 -12.54
N LEU A 395 -0.93 -7.20 -13.84
CA LEU A 395 -1.02 -6.19 -14.89
C LEU A 395 -2.09 -5.17 -14.48
N HIS A 396 -1.67 -4.02 -13.98
CA HIS A 396 -2.52 -2.84 -14.05
C HIS A 396 -2.88 -2.69 -15.54
N PRO A 397 -4.16 -2.72 -15.94
CA PRO A 397 -4.47 -2.04 -17.19
C PRO A 397 -3.96 -0.61 -17.01
N PRO A 398 -3.19 -0.07 -17.98
CA PRO A 398 -2.61 1.25 -17.84
C PRO A 398 -3.71 2.23 -17.45
N ALA A 399 -3.44 3.07 -16.46
CA ALA A 399 -4.29 4.22 -16.17
C ALA A 399 -4.23 5.15 -17.39
N SER A 400 -5.06 4.88 -18.40
CA SER A 400 -5.34 5.83 -19.46
C SER A 400 -6.57 6.63 -19.07
N ASP A 401 -6.38 7.93 -18.90
CA ASP A 401 -7.47 8.89 -18.89
C ASP A 401 -8.41 8.62 -20.06
N LYS A 402 -9.70 8.42 -19.73
CA LYS A 402 -10.87 8.14 -20.60
C LYS A 402 -11.18 6.65 -20.81
N ILE A 403 -12.03 6.11 -19.93
CA ILE A 403 -12.74 4.84 -20.16
C ILE A 403 -13.94 5.11 -21.07
N SER A 404 -13.94 4.50 -22.25
CA SER A 404 -15.10 4.32 -23.14
C SER A 404 -15.75 2.96 -22.85
N PRO A 405 -17.09 2.82 -22.85
CA PRO A 405 -17.80 1.55 -22.62
C PRO A 405 -17.55 0.42 -23.64
N THR A 406 -16.59 0.54 -24.56
CA THR A 406 -16.42 -0.38 -25.70
C THR A 406 -15.19 -1.29 -25.63
N ASP A 407 -14.31 -1.15 -24.64
CA ASP A 407 -13.00 -1.84 -24.66
C ASP A 407 -12.94 -3.19 -23.93
N TYR A 408 -14.08 -3.80 -23.58
CA TYR A 408 -14.11 -5.20 -23.16
C TYR A 408 -14.36 -6.13 -24.35
N ARG A 409 -13.29 -6.46 -25.07
CA ARG A 409 -13.25 -7.64 -25.96
C ARG A 409 -11.99 -8.46 -25.65
N GLY A 410 -12.13 -9.34 -24.67
CA GLY A 410 -11.19 -10.42 -24.37
C GLY A 410 -11.97 -11.51 -23.64
N LYS A 411 -12.60 -12.41 -24.40
CA LYS A 411 -13.54 -13.42 -23.89
C LYS A 411 -12.96 -14.84 -23.84
N ASP A 412 -11.68 -15.03 -24.18
CA ASP A 412 -11.21 -16.37 -24.57
C ASP A 412 -10.29 -17.09 -23.57
N GLU A 413 -9.91 -16.51 -22.42
CA GLU A 413 -8.98 -17.17 -21.46
C GLU A 413 -9.64 -17.69 -20.17
N LEU A 414 -10.94 -17.46 -19.96
CA LEU A 414 -11.67 -17.91 -18.75
C LEU A 414 -12.60 -19.11 -18.99
N GLU A 415 -12.90 -19.45 -20.25
CA GLU A 415 -13.77 -20.60 -20.59
C GLU A 415 -13.04 -21.96 -20.57
N GLU A 416 -11.70 -21.99 -20.61
CA GLU A 416 -10.94 -23.24 -20.64
C GLU A 416 -10.86 -23.93 -19.26
N TYR A 417 -11.13 -23.20 -18.18
CA TYR A 417 -11.10 -23.74 -16.80
C TYR A 417 -12.39 -24.47 -16.38
N TYR A 418 -13.51 -24.26 -17.08
CA TYR A 418 -14.82 -24.83 -16.72
C TYR A 418 -15.33 -25.95 -17.65
N LYS A 419 -14.51 -26.42 -18.60
CA LYS A 419 -14.91 -27.42 -19.60
C LYS A 419 -14.67 -28.89 -19.21
N LEU A 420 -14.42 -29.18 -17.93
CA LEU A 420 -14.30 -30.55 -17.43
C LEU A 420 -15.40 -30.85 -16.42
N GLU A 421 -16.64 -30.95 -16.90
CA GLU A 421 -17.69 -31.86 -16.48
C GLU A 421 -19.01 -31.42 -17.14
N GLU A 422 -19.82 -32.39 -17.58
CA GLU A 422 -21.16 -32.27 -18.18
C GLU A 422 -21.21 -32.11 -19.72
N GLU A 423 -20.98 -33.23 -20.42
CA GLU A 423 -21.77 -33.56 -21.60
C GLU A 423 -23.13 -34.10 -21.12
N ASP A 424 -24.23 -33.44 -21.50
CA ASP A 424 -25.40 -34.12 -22.08
C ASP A 424 -26.39 -33.10 -22.66
N GLU A 425 -26.89 -33.49 -23.83
CA GLU A 425 -27.72 -32.82 -24.85
C GLU A 425 -28.96 -32.05 -24.34
N TRP A 426 -29.46 -31.08 -25.11
CA TRP A 426 -30.76 -31.11 -25.82
C TRP A 426 -31.10 -29.75 -26.48
N GLU A 427 -31.83 -29.87 -27.59
CA GLU A 427 -31.92 -29.04 -28.80
C GLU A 427 -32.67 -27.69 -28.72
N GLU A 428 -32.47 -26.93 -29.81
CA GLU A 428 -32.95 -25.62 -30.24
C GLU A 428 -34.48 -25.43 -30.30
N ASP A 429 -34.93 -24.17 -30.27
CA ASP A 429 -35.96 -23.71 -31.20
C ASP A 429 -35.89 -22.18 -31.42
N GLU A 430 -35.82 -21.81 -32.70
CA GLU A 430 -35.84 -20.45 -33.25
C GLU A 430 -37.25 -19.85 -33.25
N CYS A 431 -37.35 -18.51 -33.29
CA CYS A 431 -38.27 -17.82 -34.20
C CYS A 431 -38.02 -16.30 -34.28
N GLU A 432 -37.93 -15.82 -35.52
CA GLU A 432 -37.71 -14.46 -36.01
C GLU A 432 -38.97 -13.57 -35.94
N GLY A 433 -38.80 -12.25 -36.08
CA GLY A 433 -39.90 -11.31 -36.36
C GLY A 433 -39.50 -9.83 -36.33
N ASP A 434 -39.62 -9.17 -37.49
CA ASP A 434 -38.88 -8.02 -37.99
C ASP A 434 -39.68 -6.68 -38.02
N GLU A 435 -38.98 -5.56 -38.33
CA GLU A 435 -39.44 -4.27 -38.90
C GLU A 435 -40.33 -3.30 -38.06
N SER A 436 -40.35 -1.96 -38.19
CA SER A 436 -39.54 -0.89 -38.81
C SER A 436 -40.10 0.47 -38.30
N TRP A 437 -39.30 1.55 -38.28
CA TRP A 437 -39.66 2.90 -37.79
C TRP A 437 -39.96 3.91 -38.92
N PRO A 438 -40.82 4.92 -38.69
CA PRO A 438 -40.69 6.21 -39.37
C PRO A 438 -40.59 7.44 -38.42
N ARG A 439 -39.89 8.50 -38.87
CA ARG A 439 -39.62 9.77 -38.17
C ARG A 439 -40.42 10.97 -38.72
N HIS A 440 -40.49 12.01 -37.87
CA HIS A 440 -40.69 13.47 -38.07
C HIS A 440 -42.09 14.05 -37.78
N PRO A 441 -42.25 15.35 -37.39
CA PRO A 441 -41.29 16.41 -37.00
C PRO A 441 -41.62 17.13 -35.64
N GLU A 442 -40.72 17.99 -35.14
CA GLU A 442 -40.86 18.82 -33.92
C GLU A 442 -41.73 20.08 -34.10
N PRO A 443 -42.37 20.58 -33.01
CA PRO A 443 -42.53 22.01 -32.77
C PRO A 443 -42.13 22.51 -31.35
N ASP A 444 -41.91 23.83 -31.25
CA ASP A 444 -41.33 24.69 -30.19
C ASP A 444 -41.81 24.54 -28.71
N PRO A 445 -41.03 25.02 -27.71
CA PRO A 445 -41.11 24.56 -26.31
C PRO A 445 -41.99 25.42 -25.38
N PRO A 446 -42.56 24.81 -24.32
CA PRO A 446 -42.64 25.47 -23.01
C PRO A 446 -42.49 24.48 -21.82
N PRO A 447 -42.66 24.93 -20.56
CA PRO A 447 -41.73 25.68 -19.72
C PRO A 447 -41.04 24.79 -18.66
N VAL A 448 -40.12 25.41 -17.92
CA VAL A 448 -39.19 24.83 -16.94
C VAL A 448 -39.91 24.16 -15.75
N SER A 449 -40.17 22.85 -15.83
CA SER A 449 -40.35 21.96 -14.66
C SER A 449 -40.39 20.49 -15.07
N SER A 450 -39.25 19.80 -15.09
CA SER A 450 -39.14 18.33 -15.01
C SER A 450 -37.66 17.93 -15.22
N LEU A 451 -36.89 17.93 -14.15
CA LEU A 451 -35.47 17.50 -14.14
C LEU A 451 -35.32 16.11 -13.48
N LEU A 452 -36.34 15.23 -13.61
CA LEU A 452 -36.38 13.93 -12.92
C LEU A 452 -37.03 12.80 -13.75
N SER A 453 -36.86 12.75 -15.07
CA SER A 453 -37.41 11.63 -15.86
C SER A 453 -36.52 11.05 -16.96
N SER A 454 -35.21 11.33 -16.96
CA SER A 454 -34.28 10.74 -17.93
C SER A 454 -33.00 10.21 -17.29
N LEU A 455 -33.15 9.27 -16.36
CA LEU A 455 -32.08 8.33 -15.99
C LEU A 455 -32.64 6.91 -16.13
N TRP A 456 -32.74 6.48 -17.38
CA TRP A 456 -32.90 5.06 -17.70
C TRP A 456 -31.58 4.36 -17.39
N PHE A 457 -31.43 3.81 -16.18
CA PHE A 457 -30.36 2.87 -15.86
C PHE A 457 -30.62 1.56 -16.60
N HIS A 458 -29.86 1.30 -17.66
CA HIS A 458 -29.74 -0.03 -18.25
C HIS A 458 -28.38 -0.62 -17.90
N ARG A 459 -28.46 -1.86 -17.42
CA ARG A 459 -27.39 -2.86 -17.18
C ARG A 459 -26.43 -2.58 -16.02
N ASN A 460 -26.64 -3.38 -14.98
CA ASN A 460 -25.72 -3.62 -13.87
C ASN A 460 -24.29 -3.83 -14.41
N PRO A 461 -23.27 -3.16 -13.85
CA PRO A 461 -21.90 -3.57 -14.09
C PRO A 461 -21.69 -5.00 -13.56
N PRO A 462 -20.84 -5.82 -14.20
CA PRO A 462 -20.46 -7.11 -13.66
C PRO A 462 -19.87 -6.97 -12.26
N LEU A 463 -20.09 -7.96 -11.39
CA LEU A 463 -19.57 -8.04 -10.01
C LEU A 463 -18.04 -7.82 -9.90
N SER A 464 -17.30 -7.91 -11.01
CA SER A 464 -15.86 -7.56 -11.10
C SER A 464 -15.56 -6.10 -10.74
N LEU A 465 -16.54 -5.19 -10.81
CA LEU A 465 -16.36 -3.78 -10.41
C LEU A 465 -16.38 -3.55 -8.88
N LEU A 466 -16.78 -4.55 -8.09
CA LEU A 466 -16.67 -4.51 -6.62
C LEU A 466 -15.38 -5.15 -6.09
N TYR A 467 -14.62 -5.87 -6.94
CA TYR A 467 -13.43 -6.61 -6.51
C TYR A 467 -12.21 -6.32 -7.39
N PRO A 468 -11.71 -5.08 -7.45
CA PRO A 468 -10.66 -4.71 -8.40
C PRO A 468 -9.24 -5.21 -8.05
N PHE A 469 -9.04 -5.86 -6.89
CA PHE A 469 -7.70 -5.95 -6.28
C PHE A 469 -7.20 -7.35 -5.93
N GLU A 470 -7.96 -8.42 -6.12
CA GLU A 470 -7.48 -9.76 -5.75
C GLU A 470 -6.56 -10.35 -6.82
N SER A 471 -5.30 -10.55 -6.44
CA SER A 471 -4.27 -11.09 -7.32
C SER A 471 -4.48 -12.58 -7.59
N ALA A 472 -4.62 -12.95 -8.86
CA ALA A 472 -4.53 -14.35 -9.30
C ALA A 472 -3.09 -14.91 -9.22
N SER A 473 -2.13 -14.12 -8.73
CA SER A 473 -0.73 -14.51 -8.67
C SER A 473 -0.50 -15.62 -7.65
N LEU A 474 0.42 -16.53 -8.00
CA LEU A 474 0.93 -17.53 -7.08
C LEU A 474 1.83 -16.87 -6.05
N LEU A 475 1.66 -17.24 -4.79
CA LEU A 475 2.53 -16.82 -3.70
C LEU A 475 3.94 -17.40 -3.91
N ARG A 476 4.96 -16.57 -3.67
CA ARG A 476 6.37 -16.92 -3.81
C ARG A 476 7.15 -16.50 -2.56
N PRO A 477 8.22 -17.23 -2.18
CA PRO A 477 9.07 -16.83 -1.08
C PRO A 477 9.57 -15.39 -1.24
N GLY A 478 9.56 -14.63 -0.15
CA GLY A 478 9.95 -13.21 -0.13
C GLY A 478 8.81 -12.24 -0.43
N MET A 479 7.62 -12.71 -0.84
CA MET A 479 6.43 -11.85 -0.85
C MET A 479 5.98 -11.56 0.58
N VAL A 480 5.60 -10.31 0.86
CA VAL A 480 4.88 -9.92 2.06
C VAL A 480 3.48 -9.46 1.64
N VAL A 481 2.45 -10.01 2.29
CA VAL A 481 1.03 -9.73 2.00
C VAL A 481 0.22 -9.56 3.30
N THR A 482 -0.83 -8.75 3.27
CA THR A 482 -1.83 -8.69 4.35
C THR A 482 -2.79 -9.87 4.28
N ILE A 483 -3.32 -10.29 5.44
CA ILE A 483 -4.54 -11.10 5.55
C ILE A 483 -5.50 -10.39 6.49
N GLU A 484 -6.50 -9.73 5.90
CA GLU A 484 -7.35 -8.72 6.54
C GLU A 484 -8.85 -9.00 6.37
N PRO A 485 -9.37 -10.22 6.63
CA PRO A 485 -10.81 -10.44 6.51
C PRO A 485 -11.61 -9.48 7.39
N GLY A 486 -12.75 -9.05 6.87
CA GLY A 486 -13.63 -8.13 7.58
C GLY A 486 -15.11 -8.44 7.36
N ILE A 487 -15.91 -8.19 8.39
CA ILE A 487 -17.38 -8.24 8.32
C ILE A 487 -17.93 -6.90 8.79
N TYR A 488 -18.76 -6.29 7.95
CA TYR A 488 -19.27 -4.94 8.13
C TYR A 488 -20.79 -4.88 7.99
N PHE A 489 -21.39 -4.07 8.84
CA PHE A 489 -22.80 -3.71 8.85
C PHE A 489 -22.94 -2.27 8.38
N ASN A 490 -22.47 -2.01 7.15
CA ASN A 490 -22.59 -0.70 6.54
C ASN A 490 -24.03 -0.47 6.10
N ARG A 491 -24.76 0.33 6.88
CA ARG A 491 -26.20 0.56 6.69
C ARG A 491 -26.54 1.08 5.30
N PHE A 492 -25.76 2.05 4.79
CA PHE A 492 -25.99 2.61 3.47
C PHE A 492 -25.81 1.55 2.38
N LEU A 493 -24.72 0.78 2.42
CA LEU A 493 -24.47 -0.28 1.44
C LEU A 493 -25.58 -1.33 1.47
N LEU A 494 -25.93 -1.82 2.65
CA LEU A 494 -26.92 -2.88 2.81
C LEU A 494 -28.32 -2.41 2.38
N GLU A 495 -28.78 -1.26 2.86
CA GLU A 495 -30.11 -0.73 2.52
C GLU A 495 -30.23 -0.35 1.04
N GLN A 496 -29.23 0.35 0.49
CA GLN A 496 -29.34 0.90 -0.88
C GLN A 496 -29.12 -0.15 -1.96
N LYS A 497 -28.41 -1.24 -1.68
CA LYS A 497 -28.02 -2.23 -2.70
C LYS A 497 -28.49 -3.66 -2.43
N PHE A 498 -28.39 -4.14 -1.19
CA PHE A 498 -28.61 -5.56 -0.89
C PHE A 498 -30.02 -5.85 -0.37
N LEU A 499 -30.63 -4.93 0.37
CA LEU A 499 -32.01 -5.05 0.85
C LEU A 499 -33.02 -4.53 -0.18
N SER A 500 -32.61 -3.57 -1.02
CA SER A 500 -33.46 -3.00 -2.08
C SER A 500 -33.64 -3.91 -3.30
N GLU A 501 -32.72 -4.86 -3.52
CA GLU A 501 -32.72 -5.76 -4.66
C GLU A 501 -33.25 -7.15 -4.26
N PRO A 502 -34.40 -7.62 -4.80
CA PRO A 502 -35.00 -8.92 -4.44
C PRO A 502 -34.06 -10.12 -4.61
N GLY A 503 -33.13 -10.03 -5.58
CA GLY A 503 -32.10 -11.04 -5.80
C GLY A 503 -31.21 -11.26 -4.57
N HIS A 504 -30.95 -10.22 -3.79
CA HIS A 504 -30.14 -10.28 -2.57
C HIS A 504 -31.00 -10.38 -1.31
N SER A 505 -32.06 -9.58 -1.20
CA SER A 505 -32.82 -9.39 0.05
C SER A 505 -33.53 -10.67 0.51
N GLN A 506 -33.91 -11.54 -0.42
CA GLN A 506 -34.47 -12.87 -0.09
C GLN A 506 -33.54 -13.73 0.79
N PHE A 507 -32.23 -13.47 0.74
CA PHE A 507 -31.22 -14.21 1.49
C PHE A 507 -30.81 -13.53 2.80
N ILE A 508 -31.31 -12.33 3.09
CA ILE A 508 -30.95 -11.58 4.30
C ILE A 508 -32.14 -11.60 5.25
N ASP A 509 -31.90 -11.92 6.51
CA ASP A 509 -32.92 -11.84 7.55
C ASP A 509 -32.84 -10.49 8.27
N GLU A 510 -33.72 -9.57 7.91
CA GLU A 510 -33.73 -8.19 8.43
C GLU A 510 -33.94 -8.14 9.95
N ASP A 511 -34.80 -9.01 10.50
CA ASP A 511 -35.07 -9.06 11.95
C ASP A 511 -33.81 -9.49 12.73
N VAL A 512 -33.03 -10.43 12.16
CA VAL A 512 -31.75 -10.82 12.76
C VAL A 512 -30.68 -9.74 12.55
N LEU A 513 -30.57 -9.19 11.34
CA LEU A 513 -29.63 -8.14 10.97
C LEU A 513 -29.75 -6.90 11.87
N ASP A 514 -30.97 -6.53 12.26
CA ASP A 514 -31.24 -5.34 13.08
C ASP A 514 -30.50 -5.34 14.43
N ARG A 515 -30.10 -6.52 14.92
CA ARG A 515 -29.33 -6.66 16.16
C ARG A 515 -27.85 -6.30 15.99
N TYR A 516 -27.32 -6.31 14.77
CA TYR A 516 -25.88 -6.17 14.49
C TYR A 516 -25.45 -4.76 14.08
N TRP A 517 -26.37 -3.80 13.87
CA TRP A 517 -26.02 -2.45 13.43
C TRP A 517 -25.01 -1.72 14.33
N LYS A 518 -25.02 -2.01 15.63
CA LYS A 518 -24.09 -1.39 16.60
C LYS A 518 -22.68 -1.97 16.56
N VAL A 519 -22.53 -3.18 16.02
CA VAL A 519 -21.21 -3.79 15.78
C VAL A 519 -20.42 -2.93 14.80
N GLY A 520 -21.10 -2.33 13.82
CA GLY A 520 -20.46 -1.52 12.79
C GLY A 520 -19.58 -2.36 11.89
N GLY A 521 -18.33 -2.61 12.28
CA GLY A 521 -17.43 -3.51 11.57
C GLY A 521 -16.48 -4.24 12.50
N VAL A 522 -15.96 -5.35 12.00
CA VAL A 522 -14.83 -6.07 12.56
C VAL A 522 -13.86 -6.38 11.42
N ARG A 523 -12.60 -5.98 11.58
CA ARG A 523 -11.47 -6.38 10.75
C ARG A 523 -10.30 -6.82 11.64
N ILE A 524 -9.58 -7.84 11.20
CA ILE A 524 -8.34 -8.29 11.85
C ILE A 524 -7.32 -8.55 10.76
N GLU A 525 -6.16 -7.92 10.86
CA GLU A 525 -5.17 -7.89 9.79
C GLU A 525 -3.76 -8.09 10.30
N ASP A 526 -3.03 -8.97 9.62
CA ASP A 526 -1.64 -9.28 9.90
C ASP A 526 -0.83 -9.23 8.59
N ASP A 527 0.39 -8.72 8.66
CA ASP A 527 1.41 -8.78 7.62
C ASP A 527 2.10 -10.15 7.64
N ILE A 528 2.03 -10.89 6.53
CA ILE A 528 2.55 -12.25 6.42
C ILE A 528 3.65 -12.32 5.37
N LEU A 529 4.83 -12.76 5.78
CA LEU A 529 5.94 -13.12 4.90
C LEU A 529 5.76 -14.55 4.40
N ILE A 530 5.77 -14.75 3.08
CA ILE A 530 5.85 -16.08 2.48
C ILE A 530 7.30 -16.57 2.55
N THR A 531 7.52 -17.71 3.19
CA THR A 531 8.84 -18.34 3.30
C THR A 531 8.96 -19.50 2.31
N ARG A 532 10.12 -20.15 2.24
CA ARG A 532 10.33 -21.31 1.32
C ARG A 532 9.43 -22.49 1.64
N ASP A 533 9.10 -22.68 2.92
CA ASP A 533 8.41 -23.86 3.42
C ASP A 533 7.02 -23.54 4.03
N GLY A 534 6.56 -22.29 3.91
CA GLY A 534 5.29 -21.85 4.47
C GLY A 534 5.21 -20.32 4.58
N TYR A 535 4.99 -19.83 5.80
CA TYR A 535 4.85 -18.42 6.10
C TYR A 535 5.43 -18.05 7.47
N GLU A 536 5.68 -16.77 7.69
CA GLU A 536 6.00 -16.13 8.97
C GLU A 536 5.03 -14.97 9.16
N ASN A 537 4.35 -14.91 10.31
CA ASN A 537 3.54 -13.75 10.66
C ASN A 537 4.46 -12.68 11.27
N LEU A 538 4.55 -11.52 10.61
CA LEU A 538 5.40 -10.42 11.03
C LEU A 538 4.74 -9.53 12.09
N THR A 539 3.43 -9.68 12.32
CA THR A 539 2.62 -8.82 13.19
C THR A 539 2.46 -9.42 14.60
N PRO A 540 3.21 -8.94 15.61
CA PRO A 540 3.06 -9.40 16.99
C PRO A 540 1.89 -8.75 17.75
N ALA A 541 1.12 -7.86 17.12
CA ALA A 541 0.02 -7.14 17.78
C ALA A 541 -0.99 -8.13 18.41
N PRO A 542 -1.29 -8.02 19.71
CA PRO A 542 -2.20 -8.92 20.38
C PRO A 542 -3.59 -8.93 19.73
N LYS A 543 -4.20 -10.12 19.62
CA LYS A 543 -5.61 -10.33 19.24
C LYS A 543 -6.25 -11.36 20.17
N GLY A 544 -7.56 -11.55 20.04
CA GLY A 544 -8.34 -12.49 20.83
C GLY A 544 -8.15 -12.31 22.34
N ARG A 545 -7.87 -13.42 23.03
CA ARG A 545 -7.77 -13.45 24.50
C ARG A 545 -6.66 -12.58 25.07
N GLU A 546 -5.54 -12.46 24.36
CA GLU A 546 -4.40 -11.67 24.84
C GLU A 546 -4.72 -10.17 24.83
N MET A 547 -5.31 -9.69 23.72
CA MET A 547 -5.82 -8.33 23.59
C MET A 547 -6.83 -7.99 24.69
N LEU A 548 -7.83 -8.87 24.92
CA LEU A 548 -8.82 -8.67 25.97
C LEU A 548 -8.20 -8.62 27.38
N LYS A 549 -7.17 -9.43 27.63
CA LYS A 549 -6.42 -9.42 28.89
C LYS A 549 -5.70 -8.08 29.10
N ILE A 550 -5.03 -7.57 28.07
CA ILE A 550 -4.30 -6.29 28.13
C ILE A 550 -5.26 -5.12 28.41
N ILE A 551 -6.42 -5.09 27.75
CA ILE A 551 -7.44 -4.06 27.99
C ILE A 551 -7.93 -4.11 29.45
N ARG A 552 -8.12 -5.32 30.00
CA ARG A 552 -8.57 -5.52 31.38
C ARG A 552 -7.53 -5.07 32.41
N GLU A 553 -6.26 -5.40 32.19
CA GLU A 553 -5.14 -5.04 33.06
C GLU A 553 -4.76 -3.56 32.95
N GLY A 554 -5.01 -2.93 31.79
CA GLY A 554 -4.89 -1.48 31.64
C GLY A 554 -5.91 -0.71 32.49
N GLY A 555 -7.08 -1.30 32.74
CA GLY A 555 -8.18 -0.73 33.52
C GLY A 555 -8.02 -0.77 35.04
N SER A 556 -6.96 -1.39 35.56
CA SER A 556 -6.65 -1.51 37.00
C SER A 556 -5.50 -0.61 37.39
#